data_AF-A0A1Y3W554-F1
#
_entry.id   AF-A0A1Y3W554-F1
#
_cell.length_a   1.000
_cell.length_b   1.000
_cell.length_c   1.000
_cell.angle_alpha   90.00
_cell.angle_beta   90.00
_cell.angle_gamma   90.00
#
_symmetry.space_group_name_H-M   'P 1'
#
loop_
_entity.id
_entity.type
_entity.pdbx_description
1 polymer ?
#
loop_
_entity_poly.entity_id
_entity_poly.type
_entity_poly.pdbx_seq_one_letter_code
_entity_poly.pdbx_strand_id
1 'polypeptide(L)'
;MEFKDLNKDIVVFRYHVSPNFGMEGDDGGFSLELRGNGNLKFAAYRLFDEIKTMKIFKLNREETKEIFDILKETEKIWEKIPASLDNHLNDGPGNINEFIFLDEKKIQARNIRKTWLPGEAIRGGKYYKRFKNVMKYENQILQIFEGISKVLKKKDIHLSLDQCRIHDRCKVKITWIDKTKQHSHT
;
A
#
# COMPACT_ATOMS: atom_id res chain seq x y z
N MET A 1 12.11 -0.83 -18.65
CA MET A 1 12.99 -1.29 -17.55
C MET A 1 12.87 -2.79 -17.42
N GLU A 2 13.98 -3.50 -17.42
CA GLU A 2 14.07 -4.94 -17.17
C GLU A 2 14.41 -5.21 -15.70
N PHE A 3 14.11 -6.42 -15.19
CA PHE A 3 14.41 -6.76 -13.79
C PHE A 3 15.90 -6.62 -13.45
N LYS A 4 16.80 -6.89 -14.41
CA LYS A 4 18.25 -6.76 -14.24
C LYS A 4 18.71 -5.31 -14.03
N ASP A 5 17.88 -4.34 -14.39
CA ASP A 5 18.19 -2.91 -14.28
C ASP A 5 17.87 -2.37 -12.87
N LEU A 6 17.13 -3.17 -12.06
CA LEU A 6 16.77 -2.81 -10.70
C LEU A 6 18.00 -2.69 -9.79
N ASN A 7 18.07 -1.58 -9.07
CA ASN A 7 19.12 -1.32 -8.09
C ASN A 7 18.51 -0.81 -6.77
N LYS A 8 19.35 -0.44 -5.80
CA LYS A 8 18.91 0.00 -4.47
C LYS A 8 18.13 1.33 -4.49
N ASP A 9 18.29 2.14 -5.52
CA ASP A 9 17.73 3.48 -5.59
C ASP A 9 16.32 3.47 -6.18
N ILE A 10 15.99 2.45 -6.99
CA ILE A 10 14.68 2.25 -7.61
C ILE A 10 13.69 1.65 -6.60
N VAL A 11 12.54 2.33 -6.44
CA VAL A 11 11.39 1.80 -5.69
C VAL A 11 10.58 0.89 -6.61
N VAL A 12 10.57 -0.41 -6.33
CA VAL A 12 9.76 -1.37 -7.09
C VAL A 12 8.29 -1.18 -6.74
N PHE A 13 7.99 -1.12 -5.44
CA PHE A 13 6.64 -0.95 -4.93
C PHE A 13 6.70 -0.16 -3.64
N ARG A 14 5.80 0.81 -3.48
CA ARG A 14 5.52 1.41 -2.18
C ARG A 14 4.02 1.48 -1.96
N TYR A 15 3.61 1.10 -0.76
CA TYR A 15 2.29 1.36 -0.23
C TYR A 15 2.41 2.28 0.98
N HIS A 16 1.52 3.25 1.09
CA HIS A 16 1.37 4.09 2.26
C HIS A 16 -0.11 4.29 2.54
N VAL A 17 -0.50 4.17 3.81
CA VAL A 17 -1.84 4.47 4.27
C VAL A 17 -1.76 5.41 5.46
N SER A 18 -2.63 6.41 5.46
CA SER A 18 -2.82 7.36 6.56
C SER A 18 -4.31 7.66 6.73
N PRO A 19 -4.78 7.94 7.95
CA PRO A 19 -6.17 8.35 8.17
C PRO A 19 -6.40 9.76 7.59
N ASN A 20 -7.62 10.06 7.12
CA ASN A 20 -7.94 11.42 6.63
C ASN A 20 -7.95 12.45 7.76
N PHE A 21 -8.20 12.04 9.00
CA PHE A 21 -8.27 12.89 10.17
C PHE A 21 -7.94 12.12 11.45
N GLY A 22 -7.57 12.86 12.49
CA GLY A 22 -7.36 12.37 13.86
C GLY A 22 -6.70 13.45 14.71
N MET A 23 -6.24 13.06 15.89
CA MET A 23 -5.60 13.94 16.87
C MET A 23 -4.12 13.62 17.04
N GLU A 24 -3.37 14.56 17.61
CA GLU A 24 -1.96 14.34 17.93
C GLU A 24 -1.80 13.14 18.86
N GLY A 25 -0.91 12.21 18.49
CA GLY A 25 -0.66 10.97 19.23
C GLY A 25 -1.45 9.76 18.74
N ASP A 26 -2.47 9.93 17.89
CA ASP A 26 -3.20 8.81 17.26
C ASP A 26 -2.31 8.05 16.26
N ASP A 27 -2.79 6.87 15.83
CA ASP A 27 -2.12 6.09 14.79
C ASP A 27 -2.15 6.82 13.44
N GLY A 28 -0.97 7.06 12.86
CA GLY A 28 -0.78 7.76 11.60
C GLY A 28 -0.78 6.83 10.39
N GLY A 29 -1.03 5.54 10.59
CA GLY A 29 -0.95 4.51 9.56
C GLY A 29 0.47 4.01 9.34
N PHE A 30 0.77 3.53 8.14
CA PHE A 30 2.04 2.87 7.85
C PHE A 30 2.45 2.96 6.39
N SER A 31 3.73 2.70 6.13
CA SER A 31 4.27 2.49 4.80
C SER A 31 5.04 1.18 4.69
N LEU A 32 5.02 0.61 3.49
CA LEU A 32 5.83 -0.55 3.10
C LEU A 32 6.48 -0.24 1.75
N GLU A 33 7.82 -0.23 1.69
CA GLU A 33 8.60 0.12 0.50
C GLU A 33 9.57 -1.01 0.14
N LEU A 34 9.43 -1.56 -1.07
CA LEU A 34 10.33 -2.52 -1.69
C LEU A 34 11.25 -1.81 -2.68
N ARG A 35 12.56 -1.93 -2.49
CA ARG A 35 13.59 -1.45 -3.41
C ARG A 35 14.11 -2.56 -4.31
N GLY A 36 14.68 -2.19 -5.45
CA GLY A 36 15.15 -3.12 -6.49
C GLY A 36 16.21 -4.13 -6.03
N ASN A 37 16.94 -3.83 -4.95
CA ASN A 37 17.90 -4.76 -4.34
C ASN A 37 17.27 -5.76 -3.33
N GLY A 38 15.94 -5.78 -3.23
CA GLY A 38 15.17 -6.62 -2.31
C GLY A 38 15.03 -6.07 -0.89
N ASN A 39 15.54 -4.86 -0.59
CA ASN A 39 15.30 -4.26 0.71
C ASN A 39 13.82 -3.90 0.85
N LEU A 40 13.18 -4.42 1.89
CA LEU A 40 11.80 -4.14 2.22
C LEU A 40 11.75 -3.42 3.57
N LYS A 41 11.29 -2.17 3.53
CA LYS A 41 11.20 -1.27 4.66
C LYS A 41 9.74 -1.12 5.05
N PHE A 42 9.43 -1.45 6.30
CA PHE A 42 8.17 -1.14 6.95
C PHE A 42 8.38 0.01 7.93
N ALA A 43 7.47 0.98 7.94
CA ALA A 43 7.41 2.03 8.95
C ALA A 43 5.96 2.27 9.37
N ALA A 44 5.70 2.32 10.67
CA ALA A 44 4.43 2.74 11.24
C ALA A 44 4.61 4.12 11.87
N TYR A 45 3.58 4.95 11.77
CA TYR A 45 3.61 6.36 12.15
C TYR A 45 2.58 6.66 13.24
N ARG A 46 2.82 7.72 13.97
CA ARG A 46 1.76 8.49 14.63
C ARG A 46 1.34 9.62 13.71
N LEU A 47 0.15 10.18 13.93
CA LEU A 47 -0.25 11.41 13.26
C LEU A 47 0.78 12.53 13.49
N PHE A 48 1.00 13.35 12.45
CA PHE A 48 2.10 14.32 12.33
C PHE A 48 3.49 13.71 12.06
N ASP A 49 3.52 12.56 11.37
CA ASP A 49 4.71 11.93 10.78
C ASP A 49 5.82 11.50 11.76
N GLU A 50 5.51 11.39 13.06
CA GLU A 50 6.41 10.77 14.02
C GLU A 50 6.50 9.25 13.74
N ILE A 51 7.69 8.76 13.37
CA ILE A 51 7.91 7.31 13.21
C ILE A 51 7.75 6.66 14.57
N LYS A 52 6.82 5.71 14.67
CA LYS A 52 6.58 4.89 15.87
C LYS A 52 7.48 3.65 15.87
N THR A 53 7.52 2.98 14.73
CA THR A 53 8.26 1.73 14.54
C THR A 53 8.79 1.68 13.12
N MET A 54 10.02 1.19 12.94
CA MET A 54 10.59 0.88 11.64
C MET A 54 11.24 -0.50 11.67
N LYS A 55 10.96 -1.31 10.66
CA LYS A 55 11.57 -2.63 10.44
C LYS A 55 12.10 -2.71 9.02
N ILE A 56 13.36 -3.13 8.87
CA ILE A 56 13.96 -3.40 7.56
C ILE A 56 14.33 -4.87 7.48
N PHE A 57 13.94 -5.51 6.39
CA PHE A 57 14.28 -6.88 6.07
C PHE A 57 14.60 -6.99 4.59
N LYS A 58 15.03 -8.17 4.15
CA LYS A 58 15.49 -8.39 2.78
C LYS A 58 14.76 -9.55 2.16
N LEU A 59 14.03 -9.27 1.08
CA LEU A 59 13.53 -10.26 0.15
C LEU A 59 14.68 -10.78 -0.70
N ASN A 60 14.56 -12.03 -1.14
CA ASN A 60 15.50 -12.62 -2.07
C ASN A 60 15.22 -12.12 -3.51
N ARG A 61 16.08 -12.52 -4.46
CA ARG A 61 15.99 -12.09 -5.85
C ARG A 61 14.69 -12.57 -6.53
N GLU A 62 14.28 -13.81 -6.29
CA GLU A 62 13.09 -14.40 -6.89
C GLU A 62 11.81 -13.73 -6.38
N GLU A 63 11.72 -13.47 -5.07
CA GLU A 63 10.60 -12.77 -4.43
C GLU A 63 10.45 -11.34 -4.94
N THR A 64 11.57 -10.63 -5.06
CA THR A 64 11.58 -9.27 -5.63
C THR A 64 11.17 -9.31 -7.11
N LYS A 65 11.59 -10.35 -7.83
CA LYS A 65 11.22 -10.57 -9.23
C LYS A 65 9.73 -10.86 -9.39
N GLU A 66 9.14 -11.71 -8.55
CA GLU A 66 7.70 -11.99 -8.60
C GLU A 66 6.86 -10.71 -8.47
N ILE A 67 7.22 -9.81 -7.54
CA ILE A 67 6.53 -8.52 -7.39
C ILE A 67 6.77 -7.61 -8.60
N PHE A 68 7.99 -7.55 -9.11
CA PHE A 68 8.30 -6.79 -10.34
C PHE A 68 7.53 -7.31 -11.55
N ASP A 69 7.45 -8.62 -11.74
CA ASP A 69 6.73 -9.25 -12.85
C ASP A 69 5.24 -8.91 -12.81
N ILE A 70 4.59 -8.94 -11.63
CA ILE A 70 3.19 -8.50 -11.46
C ILE A 70 3.03 -7.06 -11.94
N LEU A 71 3.93 -6.16 -11.57
CA LEU A 71 3.87 -4.76 -11.96
C LEU A 71 4.10 -4.59 -13.48
N LYS A 72 5.02 -5.34 -14.06
CA LYS A 72 5.28 -5.32 -15.50
C LYS A 72 4.13 -5.87 -16.33
N GLU A 73 3.57 -7.01 -15.93
CA GLU A 73 2.41 -7.61 -16.60
C GLU A 73 1.19 -6.70 -16.56
N THR A 74 1.08 -5.86 -15.52
CA THR A 74 -0.04 -4.93 -15.32
C THR A 74 0.26 -3.49 -15.74
N GLU A 75 1.42 -3.21 -16.36
CA GLU A 75 1.90 -1.87 -16.76
C GLU A 75 0.85 -1.09 -17.55
N LYS A 76 0.36 -1.69 -18.63
CA LYS A 76 -0.68 -1.09 -19.49
C LYS A 76 -2.01 -0.79 -18.77
N ILE A 77 -2.24 -1.39 -17.60
CA ILE A 77 -3.41 -1.14 -16.76
C ILE A 77 -3.14 0.07 -15.87
N TRP A 78 -2.10 0.03 -15.03
CA TRP A 78 -1.88 1.07 -14.03
C TRP A 78 -1.39 2.39 -14.60
N GLU A 79 -0.74 2.40 -15.78
CA GLU A 79 -0.38 3.64 -16.48
C GLU A 79 -1.61 4.52 -16.77
N LYS A 80 -2.73 3.88 -17.14
CA LYS A 80 -3.99 4.53 -17.52
C LYS A 80 -4.82 5.02 -16.33
N ILE A 81 -4.45 4.63 -15.12
CA ILE A 81 -5.18 5.00 -13.92
C ILE A 81 -4.86 6.45 -13.57
N PRO A 82 -5.86 7.32 -13.31
CA PRO A 82 -5.61 8.68 -12.84
C PRO A 82 -4.78 8.70 -11.56
N ALA A 83 -3.95 9.73 -11.38
CA ALA A 83 -3.11 9.87 -10.19
C ALA A 83 -3.91 10.09 -8.89
N SER A 84 -5.16 10.54 -8.99
CA SER A 84 -6.07 10.73 -7.86
C SER A 84 -7.38 9.99 -8.12
N LEU A 85 -7.80 9.15 -7.17
CA LEU A 85 -9.07 8.45 -7.17
C LEU A 85 -9.86 8.86 -5.93
N ASP A 86 -11.07 9.34 -6.15
CA ASP A 86 -12.01 9.67 -5.08
C ASP A 86 -13.42 9.40 -5.58
N ASN A 87 -14.10 8.45 -4.94
CA ASN A 87 -15.49 8.10 -5.23
C ASN A 87 -16.48 8.86 -4.33
N HIS A 88 -15.99 9.77 -3.47
CA HIS A 88 -16.75 10.57 -2.49
C HIS A 88 -17.58 9.72 -1.53
N LEU A 89 -17.20 8.46 -1.35
CA LEU A 89 -17.82 7.59 -0.38
C LEU A 89 -17.41 8.05 1.02
N ASN A 90 -18.40 8.34 1.86
CA ASN A 90 -18.20 8.80 3.22
C ASN A 90 -18.54 7.66 4.20
N ASP A 91 -17.64 6.68 4.31
CA ASP A 91 -17.79 5.50 5.18
C ASP A 91 -16.93 5.66 6.47
N GLY A 92 -17.14 6.76 7.21
CA GLY A 92 -16.43 7.05 8.46
C GLY A 92 -15.13 7.82 8.26
N PRO A 93 -14.11 7.64 9.14
CA PRO A 93 -12.94 8.51 9.10
C PRO A 93 -12.16 8.47 7.81
N GLY A 94 -12.15 7.30 7.20
CA GLY A 94 -11.59 7.10 5.89
C GLY A 94 -10.07 7.20 5.88
N ASN A 95 -9.49 6.67 4.82
CA ASN A 95 -8.04 6.59 4.66
C ASN A 95 -7.63 7.17 3.31
N ILE A 96 -6.43 7.74 3.29
CA ILE A 96 -5.69 8.06 2.09
C ILE A 96 -4.71 6.92 1.84
N ASN A 97 -4.86 6.29 0.68
CA ASN A 97 -4.03 5.18 0.26
C ASN A 97 -3.16 5.63 -0.92
N GLU A 98 -1.85 5.55 -0.77
CA GLU A 98 -0.89 5.89 -1.81
C GLU A 98 -0.16 4.64 -2.28
N PHE A 99 -0.12 4.47 -3.60
CA PHE A 99 0.56 3.38 -4.30
C PHE A 99 1.60 3.99 -5.22
N ILE A 100 2.84 3.49 -5.14
CA ILE A 100 3.91 3.81 -6.08
C ILE A 100 4.34 2.53 -6.77
N PHE A 101 4.29 2.53 -8.10
CA PHE A 101 4.69 1.41 -8.96
C PHE A 101 5.93 1.79 -9.76
N LEU A 102 7.00 1.01 -9.60
CA LEU A 102 8.29 1.13 -10.32
C LEU A 102 8.91 2.54 -10.31
N ASP A 103 8.62 3.35 -9.29
CA ASP A 103 9.03 4.77 -9.19
C ASP A 103 8.51 5.67 -10.33
N GLU A 104 7.65 5.14 -11.20
CA GLU A 104 7.13 5.81 -12.40
C GLU A 104 5.73 6.37 -12.18
N LYS A 105 4.90 5.63 -11.43
CA LYS A 105 3.49 5.99 -11.21
C LYS A 105 3.16 6.07 -9.74
N LYS A 106 2.74 7.25 -9.30
CA LYS A 106 2.08 7.46 -8.02
C LYS A 106 0.57 7.58 -8.22
N ILE A 107 -0.20 6.81 -7.44
CA ILE A 107 -1.66 6.89 -7.40
C ILE A 107 -2.10 7.05 -5.94
N GLN A 108 -2.90 8.06 -5.68
CA GLN A 108 -3.54 8.31 -4.39
C GLN A 108 -5.03 8.00 -4.52
N ALA A 109 -5.57 7.22 -3.59
CA ALA A 109 -6.98 6.87 -3.54
C ALA A 109 -7.55 7.18 -2.16
N ARG A 110 -8.68 7.91 -2.12
CA ARG A 110 -9.42 8.19 -0.89
C ARG A 110 -10.50 7.13 -0.71
N ASN A 111 -10.53 6.50 0.46
CA ASN A 111 -11.55 5.51 0.84
C ASN A 111 -11.72 4.37 -0.18
N ILE A 112 -10.59 3.93 -0.74
CA ILE A 112 -10.57 2.87 -1.74
C ILE A 112 -11.19 1.59 -1.18
N ARG A 113 -12.11 1.00 -1.95
CA ARG A 113 -12.73 -0.27 -1.61
C ARG A 113 -12.98 -1.11 -2.84
N LYS A 114 -13.03 -2.42 -2.64
CA LYS A 114 -13.43 -3.35 -3.70
C LYS A 114 -14.93 -3.24 -3.91
N THR A 115 -15.33 -2.92 -5.14
CA THR A 115 -16.74 -2.71 -5.50
C THR A 115 -17.21 -3.81 -6.45
N TRP A 116 -18.35 -4.44 -6.14
CA TRP A 116 -19.00 -5.35 -7.08
C TRP A 116 -19.76 -4.55 -8.16
N LEU A 117 -19.06 -4.21 -9.24
CA LEU A 117 -19.58 -3.36 -10.33
C LEU A 117 -20.91 -3.86 -10.94
N PRO A 118 -21.13 -5.17 -11.18
CA PRO A 118 -22.42 -5.66 -11.67
C PRO A 118 -23.59 -5.31 -10.73
N GLY A 119 -23.39 -5.43 -9.41
CA GLY A 119 -24.42 -5.06 -8.43
C GLY A 119 -24.71 -3.56 -8.41
N GLU A 120 -23.67 -2.73 -8.49
CA GLU A 120 -23.83 -1.27 -8.57
C GLU A 120 -24.52 -0.84 -9.88
N ALA A 121 -24.25 -1.55 -10.98
CA ALA A 121 -24.91 -1.32 -12.26
C ALA A 121 -26.40 -1.64 -12.21
N ILE A 122 -26.79 -2.74 -11.55
CA ILE A 122 -28.19 -3.11 -11.33
C ILE A 122 -28.91 -2.04 -10.48
N ARG A 123 -28.26 -1.54 -9.42
CA ARG A 123 -28.79 -0.44 -8.61
C ARG A 123 -28.97 0.85 -9.43
N GLY A 124 -28.11 1.08 -10.43
CA GLY A 124 -28.30 2.09 -11.48
C GLY A 124 -28.36 3.54 -11.00
N GLY A 125 -28.03 3.80 -9.74
CA GLY A 125 -28.22 5.10 -9.08
C GLY A 125 -27.30 6.20 -9.60
N LYS A 126 -27.61 7.45 -9.22
CA LYS A 126 -26.80 8.65 -9.55
C LYS A 126 -25.32 8.47 -9.14
N TYR A 127 -25.10 7.83 -8.00
CA TYR A 127 -23.77 7.51 -7.48
C TYR A 127 -22.96 6.63 -8.45
N TYR A 128 -23.50 5.47 -8.86
CA TYR A 128 -22.86 4.59 -9.83
C TYR A 128 -22.60 5.30 -11.16
N LYS A 129 -23.59 6.03 -11.71
CA LYS A 129 -23.42 6.75 -12.98
C LYS A 129 -22.26 7.75 -12.94
N ARG A 130 -22.06 8.40 -11.79
CA ARG A 130 -20.98 9.38 -11.56
C ARG A 130 -19.62 8.73 -11.35
N PHE A 131 -19.55 7.65 -10.57
CA PHE A 131 -18.28 7.10 -10.06
C PHE A 131 -17.88 5.74 -10.64
N LYS A 132 -18.64 5.13 -11.56
CA LYS A 132 -18.35 3.80 -12.15
C LYS A 132 -16.91 3.64 -12.67
N ASN A 133 -16.35 4.70 -13.26
CA ASN A 133 -14.98 4.65 -13.79
C ASN A 133 -13.95 4.65 -12.66
N VAL A 134 -14.17 5.47 -11.63
CA VAL A 134 -13.33 5.47 -10.41
C VAL A 134 -13.39 4.10 -9.75
N MET A 135 -14.58 3.53 -9.52
CA MET A 135 -14.74 2.19 -8.95
C MET A 135 -14.02 1.11 -9.76
N LYS A 136 -14.00 1.22 -11.09
CA LYS A 136 -13.26 0.31 -11.96
C LYS A 136 -11.76 0.44 -11.74
N TYR A 137 -11.24 1.66 -11.68
CA TYR A 137 -9.82 1.90 -11.39
C TYR A 137 -9.43 1.43 -9.99
N GLU A 138 -10.26 1.69 -8.97
CA GLU A 138 -10.06 1.19 -7.60
C GLU A 138 -9.94 -0.33 -7.59
N ASN A 139 -10.86 -1.05 -8.25
CA ASN A 139 -10.78 -2.50 -8.36
C ASN A 139 -9.50 -2.99 -9.05
N GLN A 140 -9.03 -2.28 -10.08
CA GLN A 140 -7.79 -2.63 -10.79
C GLN A 140 -6.56 -2.48 -9.90
N ILE A 141 -6.44 -1.37 -9.16
CA ILE A 141 -5.36 -1.18 -8.18
C ILE A 141 -5.41 -2.26 -7.11
N LEU A 142 -6.60 -2.52 -6.56
CA LEU A 142 -6.76 -3.53 -5.50
C LEU A 142 -6.39 -4.93 -5.99
N GLN A 143 -6.66 -5.27 -7.25
CA GLN A 143 -6.23 -6.54 -7.83
C GLN A 143 -4.70 -6.65 -7.89
N ILE A 144 -4.00 -5.59 -8.31
CA ILE A 144 -2.52 -5.54 -8.32
C ILE A 144 -1.99 -5.67 -6.90
N PHE A 145 -2.54 -4.87 -5.97
CA PHE A 145 -2.16 -4.87 -4.56
C PHE A 145 -2.40 -6.24 -3.88
N GLU A 146 -3.52 -6.91 -4.18
CA GLU A 146 -3.81 -8.28 -3.71
C GLU A 146 -2.78 -9.28 -4.26
N GLY A 147 -2.35 -9.12 -5.52
CA GLY A 147 -1.27 -9.92 -6.12
C GLY A 147 0.04 -9.78 -5.35
N ILE A 148 0.47 -8.55 -5.10
CA ILE A 148 1.69 -8.26 -4.31
C ILE A 148 1.57 -8.81 -2.89
N SER A 149 0.42 -8.58 -2.24
CA SER A 149 0.15 -9.06 -0.88
C SER A 149 0.20 -10.58 -0.78
N LYS A 150 -0.22 -11.32 -1.83
CA LYS A 150 -0.09 -12.78 -1.89
C LYS A 150 1.38 -13.23 -1.94
N VAL A 151 2.23 -12.54 -2.70
CA VAL A 151 3.68 -12.85 -2.73
C VAL A 151 4.30 -12.63 -1.36
N LEU A 152 4.00 -11.49 -0.73
CA LEU A 152 4.47 -11.16 0.63
C LEU A 152 3.97 -12.14 1.69
N LYS A 153 2.73 -12.63 1.57
CA LYS A 153 2.16 -13.61 2.49
C LYS A 153 2.92 -14.95 2.47
N LYS A 154 3.53 -15.35 1.35
CA LYS A 154 4.43 -16.53 1.28
C LYS A 154 5.67 -16.38 2.19
N LYS A 155 5.92 -15.18 2.71
CA LYS A 155 7.02 -14.82 3.61
C LYS A 155 6.54 -14.36 4.97
N ASP A 156 5.33 -14.76 5.35
CA ASP A 156 4.69 -14.40 6.62
C ASP A 156 4.58 -12.87 6.83
N ILE A 157 4.49 -12.11 5.73
CA ILE A 157 4.20 -10.68 5.72
C ILE A 157 2.77 -10.50 5.23
N HIS A 158 1.88 -10.21 6.15
CA HIS A 158 0.46 -10.00 5.87
C HIS A 158 0.23 -8.52 5.63
N LEU A 159 0.04 -8.16 4.36
CA LEU A 159 -0.29 -6.81 3.93
C LEU A 159 -1.79 -6.72 3.59
N SER A 160 -2.48 -5.75 4.20
CA SER A 160 -3.84 -5.32 3.86
C SER A 160 -3.87 -3.79 3.73
N LEU A 161 -5.05 -3.23 3.41
CA LEU A 161 -5.20 -1.78 3.25
C LEU A 161 -5.08 -1.00 4.57
N ASP A 162 -5.27 -1.68 5.69
CA ASP A 162 -5.36 -1.08 7.03
C ASP A 162 -4.27 -1.60 7.96
N GLN A 163 -3.63 -2.72 7.63
CA GLN A 163 -2.64 -3.36 8.49
C GLN A 163 -1.48 -3.95 7.70
N CYS A 164 -0.31 -3.95 8.33
CA CYS A 164 0.82 -4.77 7.90
C CYS A 164 1.36 -5.53 9.12
N ARG A 165 1.27 -6.86 9.09
CA ARG A 165 1.81 -7.73 10.14
C ARG A 165 2.98 -8.51 9.57
N ILE A 166 4.15 -8.37 10.20
CA ILE A 166 5.37 -9.06 9.84
C ILE A 166 5.70 -10.01 10.98
N HIS A 167 5.65 -11.32 10.72
CA HIS A 167 5.96 -12.33 11.74
C HIS A 167 7.46 -12.36 12.08
N ASP A 168 7.78 -12.73 13.32
CA ASP A 168 9.16 -12.72 13.84
C ASP A 168 10.10 -13.73 13.15
N ARG A 169 9.54 -14.67 12.38
CA ARG A 169 10.33 -15.61 11.55
C ARG A 169 11.01 -14.92 10.37
N CYS A 170 10.56 -13.73 9.97
CA CYS A 170 11.26 -12.92 9.00
C CYS A 170 12.59 -12.46 9.61
N LYS A 171 13.73 -12.71 8.94
CA LYS A 171 15.04 -12.22 9.38
C LYS A 171 15.08 -10.68 9.29
N VAL A 172 14.66 -10.01 10.35
CA VAL A 172 14.74 -8.55 10.47
C VAL A 172 16.19 -8.14 10.60
N LYS A 173 16.64 -7.23 9.74
CA LYS A 173 18.00 -6.71 9.75
C LYS A 173 18.17 -5.55 10.72
N ILE A 174 17.16 -4.68 10.78
CA ILE A 174 17.16 -3.48 11.60
C ILE A 174 15.76 -3.29 12.16
N THR A 175 15.66 -3.11 13.47
CA THR A 175 14.44 -2.67 14.15
C THR A 175 14.76 -1.38 14.90
N TRP A 176 13.94 -0.36 14.68
CA TRP A 176 13.96 0.87 15.46
C TRP A 176 12.57 1.11 16.03
N ILE A 177 12.51 1.44 17.31
CA ILE A 177 11.27 1.72 18.05
C ILE A 177 11.55 2.96 18.88
N ASP A 178 10.68 3.96 18.78
CA ASP A 178 10.73 5.11 19.66
C ASP A 178 10.34 4.71 21.09
N LYS A 179 11.29 4.81 22.03
CA LYS A 179 11.10 4.46 23.45
C LYS A 179 10.69 5.66 24.31
N THR A 180 10.67 6.87 23.78
CA THR A 180 10.51 8.11 24.58
C THR A 180 9.11 8.28 25.18
N LYS A 181 8.10 7.52 24.74
CA LYS A 181 6.71 7.61 25.25
C LYS A 181 6.11 6.27 25.71
N GLN A 182 6.92 5.25 26.06
CA GLN A 182 6.41 3.99 26.65
C GLN A 182 6.11 4.08 28.16
N HIS A 183 6.42 5.20 28.81
CA HIS A 183 6.30 5.37 30.28
C HIS A 183 5.19 6.35 30.72
N SER A 184 4.02 6.35 30.08
CA SER A 184 2.89 7.19 30.49
C SER A 184 1.63 6.43 30.89
N HIS A 185 1.75 5.17 31.33
CA HIS A 185 0.69 4.47 32.05
C HIS A 185 1.28 3.61 33.18
N THR A 186 1.35 4.20 34.36
CA THR A 186 1.32 3.54 35.68
C THR A 186 0.36 4.32 36.55
#